data_AF-A0A9D1S916-F1
#
_entry.id   AF-A0A9D1S916-F1
#
_cell.length_a   1.000
_cell.length_b   1.000
_cell.length_c   1.000
_cell.angle_alpha   90.00
_cell.angle_beta   90.00
_cell.angle_gamma   90.00
#
_symmetry.space_group_name_H-M   'P 1'
#
loop_
_entity.id
_entity.type
_entity.pdbx_description
1 polymer ?
#
loop_
_entity_poly.entity_id
_entity_poly.type
_entity_poly.pdbx_seq_one_letter_code
_entity_poly.pdbx_strand_id
1 'polypeptide(L)'
;MEWVTPKENIQHAVKNNLIKPVKGEKHYKSKKIRQYTKDNKFVKEYFSITEASKQTKILRSAISMCLTKKNKTAGGFIWRYDYEK
;
A
#
# COMPACT_ATOMS: atom_id res chain seq x y z
N MET A 1 7.09 -34.48 -19.54
CA MET A 1 6.91 -34.12 -18.12
C MET A 1 7.75 -32.88 -17.87
N GLU A 2 7.15 -31.71 -17.91
CA GLU A 2 7.89 -30.44 -17.77
C GLU A 2 7.68 -29.90 -16.36
N TRP A 3 8.75 -29.93 -15.57
CA TRP A 3 8.80 -29.34 -14.25
C TRP A 3 8.89 -27.82 -14.40
N VAL A 4 7.74 -27.16 -14.45
CA VAL A 4 7.69 -25.70 -14.31
C VAL A 4 8.08 -25.30 -12.88
N THR A 5 8.92 -24.28 -12.75
CA THR A 5 9.50 -23.91 -11.46
C THR A 5 8.42 -23.38 -10.49
N PRO A 6 8.57 -23.57 -9.16
CA PRO A 6 7.59 -23.13 -8.18
C PRO A 6 7.31 -21.61 -8.23
N LYS A 7 8.25 -20.82 -8.76
CA LYS A 7 8.15 -19.37 -8.91
C LYS A 7 7.20 -18.95 -10.04
N GLU A 8 7.19 -19.70 -11.14
CA GLU A 8 6.29 -19.48 -12.27
C GLU A 8 4.85 -19.90 -11.94
N ASN A 9 4.67 -20.93 -11.12
CA ASN A 9 3.34 -21.36 -10.67
C ASN A 9 2.65 -20.29 -9.81
N ILE A 10 3.40 -19.54 -9.00
CA ILE A 10 2.90 -18.41 -8.21
C ILE A 10 2.48 -17.24 -9.12
N GLN A 11 3.28 -16.92 -10.15
CA GLN A 11 2.96 -15.84 -11.08
C GLN A 11 1.72 -16.14 -11.92
N HIS A 12 1.54 -17.39 -12.35
CA HIS A 12 0.35 -17.82 -13.10
C HIS A 12 -0.92 -17.81 -12.22
N ALA A 13 -0.82 -18.20 -10.94
CA ALA A 13 -1.96 -18.24 -10.03
C ALA A 13 -2.48 -16.84 -9.62
N VAL A 14 -1.60 -15.83 -9.52
CA VAL A 14 -1.99 -14.42 -9.32
C VAL A 14 -2.76 -13.87 -10.52
N LYS A 15 -2.42 -14.31 -11.74
CA LYS A 15 -3.06 -13.88 -12.99
C LYS A 15 -4.45 -14.51 -13.20
N ASN A 16 -4.72 -15.66 -12.59
CA ASN A 16 -5.95 -16.44 -12.77
C ASN A 16 -6.98 -16.31 -11.61
N ASN A 17 -6.89 -15.31 -10.73
CA ASN A 17 -7.86 -15.07 -9.63
C ASN A 17 -8.07 -16.24 -8.64
N LEU A 18 -7.23 -17.27 -8.62
CA LEU A 18 -7.35 -18.40 -7.68
C LEU A 18 -6.78 -18.11 -6.28
N ILE A 19 -5.96 -17.07 -6.15
CA ILE A 19 -5.43 -16.60 -4.87
C ILE A 19 -6.22 -15.37 -4.44
N LYS A 20 -7.08 -15.51 -3.42
CA LYS A 20 -7.74 -14.36 -2.79
C LYS A 20 -6.63 -13.42 -2.30
N PRO A 21 -6.59 -12.14 -2.69
CA PRO A 21 -5.56 -11.24 -2.21
C PRO A 21 -5.70 -11.12 -0.69
N VAL A 22 -4.75 -11.68 0.05
CA VAL A 22 -4.67 -11.62 1.52
C VAL A 22 -4.48 -10.18 2.02
N LYS A 23 -4.36 -9.19 1.12
CA LYS A 23 -4.28 -7.76 1.39
C LYS A 23 -5.21 -7.00 0.45
N GLY A 24 -6.17 -6.27 1.02
CA GLY A 24 -7.18 -5.48 0.31
C GLY A 24 -8.27 -4.98 1.27
N GLU A 25 -9.23 -4.21 0.76
CA GLU A 25 -10.29 -3.50 1.51
C GLU A 25 -11.04 -4.37 2.55
N LYS A 26 -11.08 -5.69 2.34
CA LYS A 26 -11.76 -6.67 3.21
C LYS A 26 -10.86 -7.36 4.25
N HIS A 27 -9.60 -6.96 4.38
CA HIS A 27 -8.66 -7.59 5.32
C HIS A 27 -8.56 -6.79 6.63
N TYR A 28 -8.78 -7.44 7.77
CA TYR A 28 -8.75 -6.79 9.11
C TYR A 28 -7.41 -6.10 9.45
N LYS A 29 -6.29 -6.52 8.83
CA LYS A 29 -4.98 -5.85 8.97
C LYS A 29 -4.74 -4.71 7.96
N SER A 30 -5.71 -4.39 7.11
CA SER A 30 -5.58 -3.27 6.17
C SER A 30 -5.58 -1.97 6.95
N LYS A 31 -4.39 -1.37 7.08
CA LYS A 31 -4.22 -0.08 7.73
C LYS A 31 -4.59 1.00 6.72
N LYS A 32 -5.75 1.62 6.95
CA LYS A 32 -6.17 2.81 6.22
C LYS A 32 -5.20 3.95 6.51
N ILE A 33 -4.85 4.69 5.47
CA ILE A 33 -3.94 5.82 5.55
C ILE A 33 -4.54 7.01 4.81
N ARG A 34 -4.27 8.19 5.32
CA ARG A 34 -4.73 9.46 4.74
C ARG A 34 -3.52 10.22 4.22
N GLN A 35 -3.64 10.72 3.01
CA GLN A 35 -2.68 11.60 2.36
C GLN A 35 -3.10 13.05 2.57
N TYR A 36 -2.11 13.87 2.94
CA TYR A 36 -2.25 15.30 3.14
C TYR A 36 -1.21 16.04 2.30
N THR A 37 -1.52 17.27 1.90
CA THR A 37 -0.54 18.17 1.27
C THR A 37 0.47 18.69 2.30
N LYS A 38 1.48 19.43 1.83
CA LYS A 38 2.43 20.14 2.71
C LYS A 38 1.74 21.16 3.62
N ASP A 39 0.68 21.78 3.12
CA ASP A 39 -0.23 22.67 3.87
C ASP A 39 -1.19 21.92 4.79
N ASN A 40 -0.96 20.63 5.03
CA ASN A 40 -1.76 19.80 5.91
C ASN A 40 -3.25 19.71 5.50
N LYS A 41 -3.55 19.93 4.20
CA LYS A 41 -4.88 19.76 3.62
C LYS A 41 -5.10 18.30 3.25
N PHE A 42 -6.25 17.74 3.61
CA PHE A 42 -6.61 16.38 3.21
C PHE A 42 -6.70 16.28 1.69
N VAL A 43 -6.05 15.27 1.12
CA VAL A 43 -6.07 14.99 -0.33
C VAL A 43 -6.96 13.79 -0.60
N LYS A 44 -6.65 12.66 0.03
CA LYS A 44 -7.30 11.38 -0.25
C LYS A 44 -7.04 10.37 0.86
N GLU A 45 -7.97 9.45 1.10
CA GLU A 45 -7.72 8.25 1.91
C GLU A 45 -7.46 7.04 1.01
N TYR A 46 -6.67 6.10 1.52
CA TYR A 46 -6.34 4.84 0.87
C TYR A 46 -6.53 3.71 1.88
N PHE A 47 -7.04 2.58 1.41
CA PHE A 47 -7.27 1.42 2.27
C PHE A 47 -5.98 0.65 2.59
N SER A 48 -4.88 0.94 1.88
CA SER A 48 -3.57 0.32 2.08
C SER A 48 -2.43 1.14 1.49
N ILE A 49 -1.23 1.02 2.09
CA ILE A 49 0.02 1.60 1.56
C ILE A 49 0.30 1.15 0.12
N THR A 50 -0.03 -0.09 -0.23
CA THR A 50 0.15 -0.60 -1.61
C THR A 50 -0.73 0.15 -2.61
N GLU A 51 -1.97 0.47 -2.23
CA GLU A 51 -2.88 1.21 -3.08
C GLU A 51 -2.41 2.66 -3.26
N ALA A 52 -2.05 3.31 -2.15
CA ALA A 52 -1.44 4.64 -2.16
C ALA A 52 -0.19 4.69 -3.04
N SER A 53 0.69 3.71 -2.93
CA SER A 53 1.91 3.59 -3.73
C SER A 53 1.60 3.43 -5.23
N LYS A 54 0.59 2.64 -5.59
CA LYS A 54 0.17 2.48 -7.00
C LYS A 54 -0.40 3.77 -7.58
N GLN A 55 -1.25 4.48 -6.83
CA GLN A 55 -1.89 5.70 -7.32
C GLN A 55 -0.93 6.89 -7.35
N THR A 56 -0.12 7.07 -6.31
CA THR A 56 0.82 8.20 -6.21
C THR A 56 2.17 7.94 -6.86
N LYS A 57 2.44 6.69 -7.27
CA LYS A 57 3.76 6.21 -7.73
C LYS A 57 4.88 6.40 -6.70
N ILE A 58 4.55 6.63 -5.43
CA ILE A 58 5.52 6.76 -4.34
C ILE A 58 5.88 5.37 -3.81
N LEU A 59 7.14 5.17 -3.42
CA LEU A 59 7.59 3.92 -2.83
C LEU A 59 6.83 3.61 -1.52
N ARG A 60 6.36 2.36 -1.38
CA ARG A 60 5.72 1.85 -0.16
C ARG A 60 6.57 2.06 1.09
N SER A 61 7.89 1.90 0.96
CA SER A 61 8.87 2.12 2.04
C SER A 61 8.86 3.59 2.49
N ALA A 62 8.86 4.54 1.55
CA ALA A 62 8.82 5.96 1.87
C ALA A 62 7.53 6.34 2.61
N ILE A 63 6.37 5.85 2.14
CA ILE A 63 5.08 6.05 2.81
C ILE A 63 5.12 5.46 4.23
N SER A 64 5.63 4.24 4.39
CA SER A 64 5.76 3.58 5.70
C SER A 64 6.68 4.33 6.66
N MET A 65 7.77 4.92 6.17
CA MET A 65 8.67 5.75 6.98
C MET A 65 7.98 7.05 7.43
N CYS A 66 7.17 7.66 6.57
CA CYS A 66 6.37 8.82 6.93
C CYS A 66 5.33 8.48 8.01
N LEU A 67 4.65 7.35 7.86
CA LEU A 67 3.65 6.85 8.82
C LEU A 67 4.24 6.50 10.19
N THR A 68 5.52 6.11 10.24
CA THR A 68 6.25 5.82 11.49
C THR A 68 6.95 7.05 12.05
N LYS A 69 6.66 8.25 11.52
CA LYS A 69 7.27 9.53 11.90
C LYS A 69 8.80 9.56 11.73
N LYS A 70 9.40 8.56 11.07
CA LYS A 70 10.83 8.55 10.70
C LYS A 70 11.14 9.56 9.61
N ASN A 71 10.16 9.88 8.78
CA ASN A 71 10.29 10.88 7.72
C ASN A 71 9.18 11.92 7.83
N LYS A 72 9.48 13.19 7.51
CA LYS A 72 8.51 14.30 7.62
C LYS A 72 7.48 14.29 6.50
N THR A 73 7.88 13.85 5.31
CA THR A 73 7.03 13.75 4.12
C THR A 73 7.48 12.57 3.26
N ALA A 74 6.60 12.06 2.40
CA ALA A 74 6.94 11.11 1.35
C ALA A 74 6.34 11.59 0.02
N GLY A 75 7.19 11.72 -1.00
CA GLY A 75 6.81 12.23 -2.33
C GLY A 75 6.19 13.64 -2.31
N GLY A 76 6.56 14.47 -1.34
CA GLY A 76 6.00 15.82 -1.17
C GLY A 76 4.65 15.87 -0.44
N PHE A 77 4.14 14.75 0.05
CA PHE A 77 2.90 14.66 0.82
C PHE A 77 3.16 14.16 2.25
N ILE A 78 2.26 14.52 3.17
CA ILE A 78 2.24 14.03 4.54
C ILE A 78 1.30 12.83 4.61
N TRP A 79 1.70 11.78 5.32
CA TRP A 79 0.93 10.54 5.45
C TRP A 79 0.64 10.26 6.91
N ARG A 80 -0.62 9.94 7.24
CA ARG A 80 -1.04 9.58 8.60
C ARG A 80 -1.94 8.35 8.58
N TYR A 81 -1.93 7.58 9.66
CA TYR A 81 -2.90 6.51 9.84
C TYR A 81 -4.29 7.09 10.11
N ASP A 82 -5.32 6.42 9.60
CA ASP A 82 -6.72 6.78 9.84
C ASP A 82 -7.11 6.70 11.33
N TYR A 83 -6.45 5.79 12.07
CA TYR A 83 -6.70 5.53 13.48
C TYR A 83 -5.83 6.35 14.45
N GLU A 84 -4.93 7.20 13.97
CA GLU A 84 -4.24 8.17 14.84
C GLU A 84 -5.18 9.36 15.09
N LYS A 85 -5.65 9.49 16.35
CA LYS A 85 -6.49 10.57 16.86
C LYS A 85 -5.65 11.58 17.64
#